data_AF-A0A520GV90-F1
#
_entry.id   AF-A0A520GV90-F1
#
_cell.length_a   1.000
_cell.length_b   1.000
_cell.length_c   1.000
_cell.angle_alpha   90.00
_cell.angle_beta   90.00
_cell.angle_gamma   90.00
#
_symmetry.space_group_name_H-M   'P 1'
#
loop_
_entity.id
_entity.type
_entity.pdbx_description
1 polymer ?
#
loop_
_entity_poly.entity_id
_entity_poly.type
_entity_poly.pdbx_seq_one_letter_code
_entity_poly.pdbx_strand_id
1 'polypeptide(L)'
;MKHFFISAILVLGLLALGSWGFFAHQHINRYAVFTLPKGMIRFYKVNINYISDHAVDPDKRRYADTAEAPRHYLDVELYEDHIDSIPEKWADALNKYGQVKLSANGILPWQIQRSYYKLVEAFTARDSLKILIYSAYIGHYLADAHVPLHT
;
A
#
# COMPACT_ATOMS: atom_id res chain seq x y z
N MET A 1 -5.39 12.77 40.84
CA MET A 1 -4.87 13.82 39.94
C MET A 1 -3.75 13.31 39.03
N LYS A 2 -2.68 12.70 39.55
CA LYS A 2 -1.56 12.17 38.73
C LYS A 2 -2.00 11.23 37.60
N HIS A 3 -2.87 10.26 37.89
CA HIS A 3 -3.39 9.33 36.86
C HIS A 3 -4.24 10.03 35.80
N PHE A 4 -5.03 11.03 36.17
CA PHE A 4 -5.80 11.83 35.22
C PHE A 4 -4.90 12.61 34.25
N PHE A 5 -3.83 13.23 34.75
CA PHE A 5 -2.85 13.92 33.91
C PHE A 5 -2.11 12.96 32.97
N ILE A 6 -1.71 11.78 33.45
CA ILE A 6 -1.06 10.76 32.60
C ILE A 6 -2.03 10.29 31.51
N SER A 7 -3.28 9.96 31.86
CA SER A 7 -4.30 9.56 30.89
C SER A 7 -4.58 10.67 29.87
N ALA A 8 -4.66 11.93 30.29
CA ALA A 8 -4.86 13.07 29.39
C ALA A 8 -3.68 13.24 28.41
N ILE A 9 -2.44 13.09 28.89
CA ILE A 9 -1.23 13.16 28.05
C ILE A 9 -1.20 12.00 27.04
N LEU A 10 -1.55 10.78 27.46
CA LEU A 10 -1.60 9.61 26.57
C LEU A 10 -2.67 9.77 25.48
N VAL A 11 -3.85 10.29 25.84
CA VAL A 11 -4.93 10.56 24.86
C VAL A 11 -4.51 11.65 23.88
N LEU A 12 -3.90 12.75 24.36
CA LEU A 12 -3.36 13.81 23.50
C LEU A 12 -2.25 13.28 22.58
N GLY A 13 -1.36 12.43 23.09
CA GLY A 13 -0.32 11.77 22.31
C GLY A 13 -0.89 10.88 21.21
N LEU A 14 -1.89 10.04 21.53
CA LEU A 14 -2.57 9.19 20.56
C LEU A 14 -3.25 10.00 19.44
N LEU A 15 -3.88 11.13 19.79
CA LEU A 15 -4.52 12.00 18.81
C LEU A 15 -3.51 12.76 17.94
N ALA A 16 -2.36 13.13 18.50
CA ALA A 16 -1.32 13.87 17.77
C ALA A 16 -0.44 12.98 16.87
N LEU A 17 -0.38 11.67 17.13
CA LEU A 17 0.51 10.74 16.44
C LEU A 17 -0.18 9.88 15.36
N GLY A 18 -1.40 10.22 14.97
CA GLY A 18 -2.13 9.56 13.86
C GLY A 18 -1.60 9.99 12.48
N SER A 19 -0.44 9.49 12.07
CA SER A 19 0.20 9.87 10.79
C SER A 19 -0.23 9.03 9.57
N TRP A 20 -1.00 7.96 9.77
CA TRP A 20 -1.34 6.96 8.74
C TRP A 20 -2.86 6.72 8.63
N GLY A 21 -3.29 5.93 7.65
CA GLY A 21 -4.69 5.70 7.32
C GLY A 21 -5.21 6.61 6.20
N PHE A 22 -6.52 6.63 5.97
CA PHE A 22 -7.10 7.15 4.73
C PHE A 22 -6.56 8.52 4.31
N PHE A 23 -6.50 9.48 5.23
CA PHE A 23 -5.98 10.81 4.97
C PHE A 23 -4.55 10.79 4.41
N ALA A 24 -3.66 10.02 5.01
CA ALA A 24 -2.25 9.92 4.60
C ALA A 24 -2.13 9.28 3.21
N HIS A 25 -2.83 8.18 2.94
CA HIS A 25 -2.79 7.52 1.63
C HIS A 25 -3.27 8.44 0.50
N GLN A 26 -4.36 9.18 0.73
CA GLN A 26 -4.87 10.18 -0.22
C GLN A 26 -3.82 11.29 -0.48
N HIS A 27 -3.20 11.84 0.57
CA HIS A 27 -2.22 12.92 0.44
C HIS A 27 -0.91 12.45 -0.21
N ILE A 28 -0.41 11.26 0.14
CA ILE A 28 0.79 10.67 -0.48
C ILE A 28 0.56 10.52 -1.98
N ASN A 29 -0.58 9.95 -2.40
CA ASN A 29 -0.93 9.77 -3.81
C ASN A 29 -1.07 11.12 -4.53
N ARG A 30 -1.74 12.09 -3.89
CA ARG A 30 -1.87 13.46 -4.41
C ARG A 30 -0.50 14.12 -4.63
N TYR A 31 0.41 14.02 -3.65
CA TYR A 31 1.73 14.65 -3.75
C TYR A 31 2.64 13.94 -4.74
N ALA A 32 2.53 12.60 -4.87
CA ALA A 32 3.26 11.83 -5.88
C ALA A 32 2.99 12.31 -7.31
N VAL A 33 1.78 12.83 -7.61
CA VAL A 33 1.48 13.41 -8.94
C VAL A 33 2.43 14.57 -9.29
N PHE A 34 2.87 15.36 -8.31
CA PHE A 34 3.75 16.51 -8.55
C PHE A 34 5.23 16.11 -8.72
N THR A 35 5.60 14.87 -8.42
CA THR A 35 6.96 14.34 -8.61
C THR A 35 7.14 13.65 -9.97
N LEU A 36 6.06 13.50 -10.75
CA LEU A 36 6.08 12.83 -12.04
C LEU A 36 6.86 13.62 -13.11
N PRO A 37 7.50 12.93 -14.06
CA PRO A 37 8.22 13.56 -15.16
C PRO A 37 7.27 14.33 -16.10
N LYS A 38 7.83 15.30 -16.84
CA LYS A 38 7.08 16.20 -17.74
C LYS A 38 6.17 15.49 -18.74
N GLY A 39 6.56 14.29 -19.22
CA GLY A 39 5.77 13.50 -20.17
C GLY A 39 4.51 12.85 -19.58
N MET A 40 4.43 12.71 -18.25
CA MET A 40 3.31 12.04 -17.56
C MET A 40 2.46 13.01 -16.76
N ILE A 41 3.09 14.03 -16.17
CA ILE A 41 2.47 14.91 -15.17
C ILE A 41 1.16 15.56 -15.65
N ARG A 42 1.04 15.90 -16.94
CA ARG A 42 -0.20 16.51 -17.48
C ARG A 42 -1.40 15.59 -17.32
N PHE A 43 -1.26 14.31 -17.67
CA PHE A 43 -2.34 13.32 -17.56
C PHE A 43 -2.78 13.15 -16.09
N TYR A 44 -1.82 13.04 -15.18
CA TYR A 44 -2.11 12.83 -13.77
C TYR A 44 -2.65 14.08 -13.06
N LYS A 45 -2.19 15.29 -13.39
CA LYS A 45 -2.72 16.52 -12.79
C LYS A 45 -4.20 16.75 -13.11
N VAL A 46 -4.63 16.43 -14.34
CA VAL A 46 -6.05 16.52 -14.72
C VAL A 46 -6.91 15.51 -13.93
N ASN A 47 -6.32 14.36 -13.56
CA ASN A 47 -7.00 13.29 -12.84
C ASN A 47 -6.61 13.21 -11.35
N ILE A 48 -6.06 14.28 -10.77
CA ILE A 48 -5.44 14.24 -9.44
C ILE A 48 -6.43 13.87 -8.33
N ASN A 49 -7.70 14.28 -8.47
CA ASN A 49 -8.74 13.92 -7.51
C ASN A 49 -9.04 12.43 -7.57
N TYR A 50 -9.10 11.83 -8.77
CA TYR A 50 -9.27 10.38 -8.91
C TYR A 50 -8.13 9.62 -8.21
N ILE A 51 -6.88 10.01 -8.50
CA ILE A 51 -5.70 9.37 -7.90
C ILE A 51 -5.70 9.48 -6.38
N SER A 52 -6.10 10.65 -5.85
CA SER A 52 -6.24 10.90 -4.42
C SER A 52 -7.37 10.09 -3.80
N ASP A 53 -8.59 10.18 -4.33
CA ASP A 53 -9.80 9.63 -3.73
C ASP A 53 -9.82 8.10 -3.73
N HIS A 54 -9.26 7.49 -4.77
CA HIS A 54 -9.17 6.04 -4.93
C HIS A 54 -7.92 5.42 -4.29
N ALA A 55 -7.07 6.22 -3.65
CA ALA A 55 -5.89 5.75 -2.90
C ALA A 55 -6.24 4.89 -1.67
N VAL A 56 -7.52 4.84 -1.27
CA VAL A 56 -8.00 4.09 -0.09
C VAL A 56 -8.95 2.95 -0.47
N ASP A 57 -9.18 2.76 -1.76
CA ASP A 57 -10.02 1.66 -2.26
C ASP A 57 -9.49 0.27 -1.89
N PRO A 58 -8.16 0.02 -1.85
CA PRO A 58 -7.63 -1.24 -1.31
C PRO A 58 -8.12 -1.56 0.10
N ASP A 59 -7.99 -0.62 1.04
CA ASP A 59 -8.52 -0.80 2.40
C ASP A 59 -10.04 -1.04 2.41
N LYS A 60 -10.79 -0.29 1.59
CA LYS A 60 -12.25 -0.42 1.54
C LYS A 60 -12.69 -1.79 1.02
N ARG A 61 -11.99 -2.34 0.02
CA ARG A 61 -12.38 -3.62 -0.59
C ARG A 61 -11.97 -4.83 0.24
N ARG A 62 -11.17 -4.68 1.29
CA ARG A 62 -10.78 -5.80 2.17
C ARG A 62 -11.96 -6.53 2.83
N TYR A 63 -13.09 -5.83 2.98
CA TYR A 63 -14.32 -6.42 3.51
C TYR A 63 -15.15 -7.18 2.46
N ALA A 64 -14.80 -7.05 1.17
CA ALA A 64 -15.45 -7.71 0.04
C ALA A 64 -14.56 -8.76 -0.64
N ASP A 65 -13.24 -8.57 -0.65
CA ASP A 65 -12.23 -9.52 -1.14
C ASP A 65 -11.43 -10.06 0.04
N THR A 66 -11.69 -11.31 0.44
CA THR A 66 -10.98 -11.97 1.55
C THR A 66 -9.49 -12.14 1.28
N ALA A 67 -9.07 -12.10 0.01
CA ALA A 67 -7.66 -12.18 -0.37
C ALA A 67 -6.96 -10.82 -0.40
N GLU A 68 -7.66 -9.72 -0.08
CA GLU A 68 -7.08 -8.37 -0.03
C GLU A 68 -6.33 -8.12 1.27
N ALA A 69 -6.84 -8.56 2.43
CA ALA A 69 -6.21 -8.27 3.73
C ALA A 69 -4.68 -8.54 3.78
N PRO A 70 -4.16 -9.71 3.33
CA PRO A 70 -2.70 -9.95 3.33
C PRO A 70 -1.91 -9.08 2.35
N ARG A 71 -2.55 -8.31 1.47
CA ARG A 71 -1.86 -7.45 0.50
C ARG A 71 -1.26 -6.18 1.10
N HIS A 72 -1.62 -5.85 2.34
CA HIS A 72 -1.29 -4.58 3.00
C HIS A 72 -0.09 -4.64 3.93
N TYR A 73 0.44 -5.84 4.21
CA TYR A 73 1.54 -6.03 5.15
C TYR A 73 2.45 -7.21 4.76
N LEU A 74 3.56 -7.36 5.47
CA LEU A 74 4.42 -8.54 5.48
C LEU A 74 4.92 -8.77 6.91
N ASP A 75 4.54 -9.88 7.54
CA ASP A 75 5.06 -10.24 8.86
C ASP A 75 6.42 -10.95 8.67
N VAL A 76 7.50 -10.16 8.52
CA VAL A 76 8.83 -10.66 8.12
C VAL A 76 9.32 -11.80 9.02
N GLU A 77 9.11 -11.69 10.33
CA GLU A 77 9.55 -12.66 11.35
C GLU A 77 8.82 -14.01 11.23
N LEU A 78 7.70 -14.06 10.53
CA LEU A 78 6.98 -15.31 10.26
C LEU A 78 7.48 -16.02 8.99
N TYR A 79 8.33 -15.36 8.19
CA TYR A 79 8.90 -15.93 6.97
C TYR A 79 10.27 -16.57 7.19
N GLU A 80 11.24 -15.79 7.67
CA GLU A 80 12.65 -16.17 7.82
C GLU A 80 13.31 -15.39 8.97
N ASP A 81 14.36 -15.95 9.57
CA ASP A 81 15.16 -15.25 10.60
C ASP A 81 15.96 -14.06 10.04
N HIS A 82 16.26 -14.10 8.74
CA HIS A 82 16.97 -13.05 8.02
C HIS A 82 16.14 -12.58 6.83
N ILE A 83 15.83 -11.29 6.77
CA ILE A 83 14.99 -10.70 5.73
C ILE A 83 15.51 -10.98 4.31
N ASP A 84 16.83 -10.98 4.12
CA ASP A 84 17.47 -11.25 2.83
C ASP A 84 17.28 -12.69 2.34
N SER A 85 16.74 -13.60 3.17
CA SER A 85 16.39 -14.98 2.80
C SER A 85 14.98 -15.11 2.22
N ILE A 86 14.17 -14.05 2.29
CA ILE A 86 12.83 -14.00 1.71
C ILE A 86 12.94 -13.87 0.19
N PRO A 87 12.32 -14.76 -0.62
CA PRO A 87 12.41 -14.67 -2.07
C PRO A 87 11.78 -13.38 -2.62
N GLU A 88 12.53 -12.65 -3.44
CA GLU A 88 12.04 -11.42 -4.08
C GLU A 88 10.90 -11.70 -5.08
N LYS A 89 10.94 -12.83 -5.78
CA LYS A 89 9.96 -13.17 -6.82
C LYS A 89 8.79 -13.95 -6.24
N TRP A 90 7.58 -13.57 -6.66
CA TRP A 90 6.36 -14.26 -6.25
C TRP A 90 6.36 -15.76 -6.52
N ALA A 91 6.86 -16.19 -7.69
CA ALA A 91 6.90 -17.61 -8.05
C ALA A 91 7.77 -18.43 -7.09
N ASP A 92 8.91 -17.87 -6.68
CA ASP A 92 9.84 -18.51 -5.76
C ASP A 92 9.25 -18.54 -4.34
N ALA A 93 8.62 -17.44 -3.90
CA ALA A 93 7.90 -17.39 -2.63
C ALA A 93 6.73 -18.39 -2.58
N LEU A 94 5.96 -18.52 -3.66
CA LEU A 94 4.87 -19.48 -3.76
C LEU A 94 5.38 -20.92 -3.71
N ASN A 95 6.48 -21.22 -4.40
CA ASN A 95 7.10 -22.54 -4.36
C ASN A 95 7.68 -22.87 -2.98
N LYS A 96 8.29 -21.89 -2.29
CA LYS A 96 8.93 -22.07 -0.98
C LYS A 96 7.91 -22.17 0.16
N TYR A 97 6.90 -21.29 0.18
CA TYR A 97 6.00 -21.12 1.32
C TYR A 97 4.59 -21.69 1.11
N GLY A 98 4.18 -21.85 -0.14
CA GLY A 98 2.81 -22.24 -0.49
C GLY A 98 1.78 -21.14 -0.21
N GLN A 99 0.59 -21.31 -0.78
CA GLN A 99 -0.48 -20.30 -0.73
C GLN A 99 -0.99 -20.03 0.70
N VAL A 100 -1.03 -21.06 1.57
CA VAL A 100 -1.58 -20.94 2.93
C VAL A 100 -0.74 -19.98 3.78
N LYS A 101 0.59 -20.18 3.81
CA LYS A 101 1.50 -19.31 4.58
C LYS A 101 1.46 -17.88 4.05
N LEU A 102 1.51 -17.71 2.73
CA LEU A 102 1.43 -16.40 2.08
C LEU A 102 0.12 -15.66 2.40
N SER A 103 -1.01 -16.36 2.39
CA SER A 103 -2.31 -15.73 2.68
C SER A 103 -2.49 -15.36 4.16
N ALA A 104 -1.72 -15.98 5.07
CA ALA A 104 -1.80 -15.72 6.50
C ALA A 104 -0.84 -14.59 6.95
N ASN A 105 0.36 -14.53 6.37
CA ASN A 105 1.47 -13.72 6.91
C ASN A 105 1.80 -12.48 6.07
N GLY A 106 0.94 -12.12 5.12
CA GLY A 106 1.10 -10.90 4.33
C GLY A 106 2.01 -11.08 3.11
N ILE A 107 1.73 -10.32 2.05
CA ILE A 107 2.38 -10.43 0.73
C ILE A 107 2.71 -9.08 0.10
N LEU A 108 2.82 -8.02 0.89
CA LEU A 108 2.91 -6.64 0.42
C LEU A 108 3.97 -6.41 -0.69
N PRO A 109 5.23 -6.86 -0.57
CA PRO A 109 6.23 -6.64 -1.63
C PRO A 109 5.83 -7.28 -2.97
N TRP A 110 5.32 -8.51 -2.93
CA TRP A 110 4.86 -9.21 -4.12
C TRP A 110 3.59 -8.57 -4.71
N GLN A 111 2.73 -8.00 -3.86
CA GLN A 111 1.58 -7.25 -4.33
C GLN A 111 1.98 -5.95 -5.04
N ILE A 112 2.99 -5.23 -4.53
CA ILE A 112 3.56 -4.05 -5.21
C ILE A 112 4.06 -4.45 -6.59
N GLN A 113 4.83 -5.54 -6.69
CA GLN A 113 5.33 -6.06 -7.97
C GLN A 113 4.19 -6.40 -8.95
N ARG A 114 3.14 -7.10 -8.49
CA ARG A 114 1.98 -7.44 -9.33
C ARG A 114 1.21 -6.19 -9.79
N SER A 115 1.07 -5.20 -8.91
CA SER A 115 0.40 -3.93 -9.22
C SER A 115 1.22 -3.12 -10.24
N TYR A 116 2.54 -3.14 -10.13
CA TYR A 116 3.45 -2.55 -11.11
C TYR A 116 3.26 -3.16 -12.50
N TYR A 117 3.28 -4.48 -12.63
CA TYR A 117 3.11 -5.11 -13.94
C TYR A 117 1.73 -4.84 -14.56
N LYS A 118 0.66 -4.82 -13.76
CA LYS A 118 -0.67 -4.40 -14.23
C LYS A 118 -0.67 -2.96 -14.76
N LEU A 119 0.05 -2.05 -14.09
CA LEU A 119 0.19 -0.67 -14.54
C LEU A 119 0.99 -0.58 -15.85
N VAL A 120 2.10 -1.33 -15.97
CA VAL A 120 2.88 -1.42 -17.20
C VAL A 120 2.01 -1.91 -18.36
N GLU A 121 1.27 -2.99 -18.18
CA GLU A 121 0.34 -3.53 -19.19
C GLU A 121 -0.71 -2.50 -19.61
N ALA A 122 -1.28 -1.75 -18.64
CA ALA A 122 -2.24 -0.69 -18.94
C ALA A 122 -1.64 0.44 -19.77
N PHE A 123 -0.39 0.84 -19.49
CA PHE A 123 0.35 1.80 -20.31
C PHE A 123 0.63 1.28 -21.72
N THR A 124 1.08 0.02 -21.85
CA THR A 124 1.33 -0.61 -23.15
C THR A 124 0.05 -0.67 -23.99
N ALA A 125 -1.08 -1.02 -23.37
CA ALA A 125 -2.39 -1.06 -24.01
C ALA A 125 -3.01 0.33 -24.24
N ARG A 126 -2.40 1.41 -23.70
CA ARG A 126 -2.92 2.79 -23.71
C ARG A 126 -4.32 2.91 -23.09
N ASP A 127 -4.64 2.04 -22.13
CA ASP A 127 -5.92 2.01 -21.43
C ASP A 127 -5.91 3.02 -20.28
N SER A 128 -6.39 4.24 -20.55
CA SER A 128 -6.35 5.36 -19.59
C SER A 128 -7.11 5.07 -18.30
N LEU A 129 -8.20 4.30 -18.36
CA LEU A 129 -8.98 3.95 -17.16
C LEU A 129 -8.18 3.02 -16.26
N LYS A 130 -7.58 1.97 -16.83
CA LYS A 130 -6.73 1.05 -16.06
C LYS A 130 -5.46 1.72 -15.54
N ILE A 131 -4.88 2.65 -16.29
CA ILE A 131 -3.74 3.45 -15.81
C ILE A 131 -4.13 4.18 -14.53
N LEU A 132 -5.29 4.86 -14.49
CA LEU A 132 -5.74 5.58 -13.30
C LEU A 132 -5.99 4.63 -12.12
N ILE A 133 -6.73 3.54 -12.33
CA ILE A 133 -7.03 2.55 -11.29
C ILE A 133 -5.75 1.97 -10.70
N TYR A 134 -4.86 1.45 -11.54
CA TYR A 134 -3.66 0.79 -11.07
C TYR A 134 -2.63 1.77 -10.50
N SER A 135 -2.63 3.04 -10.94
CA SER A 135 -1.80 4.08 -10.32
C SER A 135 -2.24 4.41 -8.89
N ALA A 136 -3.54 4.55 -8.64
CA ALA A 136 -4.06 4.77 -7.29
C ALA A 136 -3.75 3.57 -6.38
N TYR A 137 -3.91 2.35 -6.88
CA TYR A 137 -3.70 1.14 -6.08
C TYR A 137 -2.22 0.87 -5.79
N ILE A 138 -1.32 1.04 -6.77
CA ILE A 138 0.10 0.87 -6.49
C ILE A 138 0.60 1.96 -5.52
N GLY A 139 0.10 3.19 -5.64
CA GLY A 139 0.41 4.26 -4.68
C GLY A 139 -0.05 3.95 -3.26
N HIS A 140 -1.18 3.26 -3.11
CA HIS A 140 -1.64 2.75 -1.81
C HIS A 140 -0.66 1.74 -1.21
N TYR A 141 -0.33 0.66 -1.93
CA TYR A 141 0.56 -0.39 -1.40
C TYR A 141 1.98 0.12 -1.14
N LEU A 142 2.48 1.06 -1.96
CA LEU A 142 3.75 1.73 -1.68
C LEU A 142 3.67 2.54 -0.39
N ALA A 143 2.55 3.22 -0.11
CA ALA A 143 2.36 3.94 1.15
C ALA A 143 2.28 2.98 2.34
N ASP A 144 1.58 1.83 2.22
CA ASP A 144 1.56 0.78 3.24
C ASP A 144 2.97 0.30 3.61
N ALA A 145 3.85 0.11 2.62
CA ALA A 145 5.22 -0.33 2.86
C ALA A 145 6.07 0.68 3.65
N HIS A 146 5.59 1.92 3.80
CA HIS A 146 6.23 2.96 4.62
C HIS A 146 5.55 3.12 5.99
N VAL A 147 4.44 2.41 6.26
CA VAL A 147 3.83 2.33 7.59
C VAL A 147 4.69 1.40 8.46
N PRO A 148 5.32 1.89 9.55
CA PRO A 148 6.29 1.08 10.31
C PRO A 148 5.75 -0.20 10.97
N LEU A 149 4.42 -0.38 11.02
CA LEU A 149 3.77 -1.55 11.61
C LEU A 149 3.16 -2.48 10.55
N HIS A 150 3.46 -2.28 9.26
CA HIS A 150 3.02 -3.13 8.16
C HIS A 150 4.15 -4.02 7.61
N THR A 151 5.33 -4.02 8.23
CA THR A 151 6.53 -4.74 7.78
C THR A 151 7.32 -5.27 8.97
#